data_AF-A0A3B8X2H7-F1
#
_entry.id   AF-A0A3B8X2H7-F1
#
_cell.length_a   1.000
_cell.length_b   1.000
_cell.length_c   1.000
_cell.angle_alpha   90.00
_cell.angle_beta   90.00
_cell.angle_gamma   90.00
#
_symmetry.space_group_name_H-M   'P 1'
#
loop_
_entity.id
_entity.type
_entity.pdbx_description
1 polymer ?
#
loop_
_entity_poly.entity_id
_entity_poly.type
_entity_poly.pdbx_seq_one_letter_code
_entity_poly.pdbx_strand_id
1 'polypeptide(L)' 'MMVMFRAVGPDFKEGYEAPFTEGEQSAFRNVDIYPLLCKLLGIKPAATDGNLERIVNILK' A
#
# COMPACT_ATOMS: atom_id res chain seq x y z
N MET A 1 11.11 -11.79 6.71
CA MET A 1 10.02 -12.72 6.37
C MET A 1 9.04 -11.99 5.48
N MET A 2 8.59 -12.60 4.38
CA MET A 2 7.63 -12.01 3.45
C MET A 2 6.23 -12.56 3.74
N VAL A 3 5.19 -11.73 3.55
CA VAL A 3 3.79 -12.13 3.69
C VAL A 3 2.98 -11.67 2.48
N MET A 4 1.87 -12.35 2.20
CA MET A 4 1.00 -11.99 1.09
C MET A 4 0.08 -10.83 1.45
N PHE A 5 -0.16 -9.94 0.49
CA PHE A 5 -1.19 -8.92 0.54
C PHE A 5 -1.96 -8.92 -0.78
N ARG A 6 -3.29 -8.87 -0.71
CA ARG A 6 -4.17 -8.76 -1.88
C ARG A 6 -5.29 -7.77 -1.55
N ALA A 7 -5.57 -6.87 -2.49
CA ALA A 7 -6.67 -5.93 -2.41
C ALA A 7 -7.49 -5.97 -3.69
N VAL A 8 -8.82 -5.80 -3.56
CA VAL A 8 -9.77 -5.71 -4.67
C VAL A 8 -10.81 -4.67 -4.30
N GLY A 9 -11.06 -3.71 -5.18
CA GLY A 9 -12.04 -2.66 -4.96
C GLY A 9 -11.98 -1.60 -6.06
N PRO A 10 -12.95 -0.68 -6.08
CA PRO A 10 -13.06 0.33 -7.12
C PRO A 10 -11.84 1.26 -7.19
N ASP A 11 -11.23 1.58 -6.03
CA ASP A 11 -10.09 2.49 -5.91
C ASP A 11 -8.73 1.84 -6.23
N PHE A 12 -8.65 0.50 -6.24
CA PHE A 12 -7.42 -0.23 -6.54
C PHE A 12 -7.27 -0.42 -8.05
N LYS A 13 -6.03 -0.39 -8.54
CA LYS A 13 -5.73 -0.77 -9.92
C LYS A 13 -6.06 -2.25 -10.17
N GLU A 14 -6.63 -2.53 -11.32
CA GLU A 14 -6.95 -3.89 -11.76
C GLU A 14 -5.72 -4.54 -12.40
N GLY A 15 -5.49 -5.82 -12.08
CA GLY A 15 -4.32 -6.56 -12.60
C GLY A 15 -2.96 -6.00 -12.15
N TYR A 16 -2.93 -5.13 -11.14
CA TYR A 16 -1.69 -4.58 -10.62
C TYR A 16 -0.94 -5.61 -9.77
N GLU A 17 0.29 -5.89 -10.17
CA GLU A 17 1.27 -6.61 -9.36
C GLU A 17 2.34 -5.62 -8.91
N ALA A 18 2.57 -5.54 -7.59
CA ALA A 18 3.66 -4.73 -7.08
C ALA A 18 4.98 -5.28 -7.65
N PRO A 19 5.86 -4.44 -8.21
CA PRO A 19 7.11 -4.90 -8.78
C PRO A 19 7.88 -5.70 -7.72
N PHE A 20 8.56 -6.77 -8.14
CA PHE A 20 9.52 -7.50 -7.30
C PHE A 20 10.90 -7.37 -7.94
N THR A 21 11.72 -6.42 -7.50
CA THR A 21 13.07 -6.21 -8.02
C THR A 21 14.08 -6.61 -6.96
N GLU A 22 14.93 -7.59 -7.25
CA GLU A 22 16.04 -7.95 -6.36
C GLU A 22 17.01 -6.76 -6.24
N GLY A 23 17.23 -6.26 -5.02
CA GLY A 23 18.12 -5.12 -4.75
C GLY A 23 17.44 -3.75 -4.69
N GLU A 24 16.18 -3.63 -5.10
CA GLU A 24 15.34 -2.44 -4.89
C GLU A 24 14.15 -2.81 -4.01
N GLN A 25 13.79 -1.97 -3.04
CA GLN A 25 12.72 -2.26 -2.07
C GLN A 25 11.35 -2.17 -2.76
N SER A 26 10.97 -3.18 -3.53
CA SER A 26 9.79 -3.14 -4.39
C SER A 26 8.54 -3.80 -3.75
N ALA A 27 8.68 -4.38 -2.55
CA ALA A 27 7.55 -4.68 -1.68
C ALA A 27 7.33 -3.52 -0.69
N PHE A 28 6.10 -3.02 -0.58
CA PHE A 28 5.73 -2.01 0.42
C PHE A 28 5.84 -2.60 1.85
N ARG A 29 5.88 -1.74 2.88
CA ARG A 29 5.94 -2.20 4.28
C ARG A 29 4.54 -2.30 4.86
N ASN A 30 4.25 -3.34 5.64
CA ASN A 30 2.92 -3.52 6.25
C ASN A 30 2.45 -2.32 7.08
N VAL A 31 3.37 -1.55 7.67
CA VAL A 31 3.05 -0.31 8.40
C VAL A 31 2.40 0.77 7.52
N ASP A 32 2.64 0.73 6.20
CA ASP A 32 2.09 1.66 5.22
C ASP A 32 0.60 1.36 4.90
N ILE A 33 0.07 0.19 5.31
CA ILE A 33 -1.34 -0.19 5.08
C ILE A 33 -2.29 0.70 5.87
N TYR A 34 -1.96 1.06 7.12
CA TYR A 34 -2.84 1.91 7.93
C TYR A 34 -3.15 3.28 7.27
N PRO A 35 -2.15 4.09 6.87
CA PRO A 35 -2.43 5.37 6.20
C PRO A 35 -3.12 5.19 4.84
N LEU A 36 -2.88 4.07 4.13
CA LEU A 36 -3.64 3.71 2.92
C LEU A 36 -5.13 3.50 3.22
N LEU A 37 -5.48 2.74 4.26
CA LEU A 37 -6.88 2.52 4.64
C LEU A 37 -7.57 3.82 5.06
N CYS A 38 -6.86 4.70 5.78
CA CYS A 38 -7.38 6.02 6.11
C CYS A 38 -7.68 6.85 4.85
N LYS A 39 -6.81 6.78 3.83
CA LYS A 39 -7.02 7.44 2.53
C LYS A 39 -8.27 6.91 1.82
N LEU A 40 -8.48 5.59 1.80
CA LEU A 40 -9.66 4.95 1.18
C LEU A 40 -10.96 5.32 1.91
N LEU A 41 -10.91 5.46 3.23
CA LEU A 41 -12.06 5.85 4.06
C LEU A 41 -12.30 7.38 4.10
N GLY A 42 -11.40 8.18 3.52
CA GLY A 42 -11.50 9.66 3.56
C GLY A 42 -11.29 10.25 4.96
N ILE A 43 -10.55 9.58 5.84
CA ILE A 43 -10.29 10.02 7.22
C ILE A 43 -8.82 10.40 7.41
N LYS A 44 -8.56 11.25 8.42
CA LYS A 44 -7.20 11.62 8.80
C LYS A 44 -6.56 10.49 9.62
N PRO A 45 -5.38 9.97 9.23
CA PRO A 45 -4.67 8.98 10.04
C PRO A 45 -4.17 9.59 11.36
N ALA A 46 -4.12 8.79 12.42
CA ALA A 46 -3.37 9.09 13.63
C ALA A 46 -1.85 9.02 13.36
N ALA A 47 -1.04 9.49 14.32
CA ALA A 47 0.42 9.40 14.21
C ALA A 47 0.86 7.93 14.06
N THR A 48 1.69 7.66 13.07
CA THR A 48 2.16 6.32 12.70
C THR A 48 3.53 6.42 12.00
N ASP A 49 4.29 5.32 11.99
CA ASP A 49 5.52 5.19 11.21
C ASP A 49 5.27 4.86 9.73
N GLY A 50 4.00 4.59 9.36
CA GLY A 50 3.59 4.31 8.00
C GLY A 50 3.67 5.52 7.07
N ASN A 51 4.05 5.29 5.82
CA ASN A 51 4.16 6.31 4.79
C ASN A 51 3.29 5.98 3.57
N LEU A 52 2.25 6.78 3.33
CA LEU A 52 1.33 6.62 2.21
C LEU A 52 2.02 6.68 0.84
N GLU A 53 3.03 7.53 0.66
CA GLU A 53 3.71 7.73 -0.62
C GLU A 53 4.39 6.45 -1.13
N ARG A 54 4.79 5.55 -0.22
CA ARG A 54 5.41 4.27 -0.56
C ARG A 54 4.43 3.24 -1.13
N ILE A 55 3.13 3.40 -0.89
CA ILE A 55 2.10 2.42 -1.23
C ILE A 55 0.97 2.98 -2.11
N VAL A 56 0.85 4.30 -2.25
CA VAL A 56 -0.23 4.96 -3.00
C VAL A 56 -0.32 4.50 -4.46
N ASN A 57 0.79 4.04 -5.05
CA ASN A 57 0.87 3.60 -6.43
C ASN A 57 -0.03 2.39 -6.77
N ILE A 58 -0.54 1.66 -5.76
CA ILE A 58 -1.49 0.57 -5.98
C ILE A 58 -2.92 1.05 -6.29
N LEU A 59 -3.20 2.33 -6.02
CA LEU A 59 -4.49 2.97 -6.29
C LEU A 59 -4.55 3.55 -7.72
N LYS A 60 -5.77 3.73 -8.24
CA LYS A 60 -6.05 4.35 -9.54
C LYS A 60 -5.68 5.83 -9.57
#